data_AF-A0A355HCK2-F1
#
_entry.id   AF-A0A355HCK2-F1
#
_cell.length_a   1.000
_cell.length_b   1.000
_cell.length_c   1.000
_cell.angle_alpha   90.00
_cell.angle_beta   90.00
_cell.angle_gamma   90.00
#
_symmetry.space_group_name_H-M   'P 1'
#
loop_
_entity.id
_entity.type
_entity.pdbx_description
1 polymer ?
#
loop_
_entity_poly.entity_id
_entity_poly.type
_entity_poly.pdbx_seq_one_letter_code
_entity_poly.pdbx_strand_id
1 'polypeptide(L)' 'GGLIKNRSGQNLSGVPFFKDLPLLGPLFRTSGASDSFDHVMVFVTPTRVFADDVQQLPQFSKLESDNKNAELKP' A
#
# COMPACT_ATOMS: atom_id res chain seq x y z
N GLY A 1 12.90 1.86 -9.17
CA GLY A 1 13.34 2.60 -7.96
C GLY A 1 12.17 2.70 -6.99
N GLY A 2 12.37 3.15 -5.76
CA GLY A 2 11.28 3.27 -4.80
C GLY A 2 11.65 4.13 -3.60
N LEU A 3 10.64 4.59 -2.86
CA LEU A 3 10.78 5.36 -1.62
C LEU A 3 9.93 4.69 -0.55
N ILE A 4 10.57 4.39 0.58
CA ILE A 4 9.91 3.93 1.79
C ILE A 4 10.06 5.04 2.83
N LYS A 5 8.95 5.53 3.37
CA LYS A 5 8.96 6.59 4.38
C LYS A 5 8.10 6.19 5.56
N ASN A 6 8.69 6.26 6.75
CA ASN A 6 8.00 6.10 8.02
C ASN A 6 8.03 7.43 8.77
N ARG A 7 6.87 7.89 9.28
CA ARG A 7 6.79 9.04 10.19
C ARG A 7 5.94 8.67 11.40
N SER A 8 6.53 8.82 12.58
CA SER A 8 5.86 8.71 13.87
C SER A 8 5.80 10.09 14.54
N GLY A 9 4.64 10.42 15.10
CA GLY A 9 4.40 11.66 15.83
C GLY A 9 3.69 11.38 17.15
N GLN A 10 4.17 12.02 18.22
CA GLN A 10 3.56 11.99 19.54
C GLN A 10 3.28 13.42 19.97
N ASN A 11 2.02 13.72 20.26
CA ASN A 11 1.58 15.01 20.76
C ASN A 11 0.92 14.82 22.11
N LEU A 12 1.35 15.60 23.10
CA LEU A 12 0.74 15.63 24.43
C LEU A 12 0.37 17.07 24.76
N SER A 13 -0.88 17.31 25.09
CA SER A 13 -1.40 18.62 25.49
C SER A 13 -2.31 18.46 26.69
N GLY A 14 -2.46 19.49 27.52
CA GLY A 14 -3.28 19.40 28.72
C GLY A 14 -3.13 20.60 29.63
N VAL A 15 -3.91 20.63 30.70
CA VAL A 15 -3.86 21.72 31.69
C VAL A 15 -2.54 21.63 32.47
N PRO A 16 -1.73 22.71 32.54
CA PRO A 16 -0.51 22.73 33.35
C PRO A 16 -0.79 22.33 34.80
N PHE A 17 0.19 21.72 35.48
CA PHE A 17 0.08 21.16 36.84
C PHE A 17 -0.83 19.93 36.97
N PHE A 18 -2.09 19.96 36.51
CA PHE A 18 -3.02 18.85 36.70
C PHE A 18 -2.72 17.63 35.81
N LYS A 19 -2.17 17.83 34.60
CA LYS A 19 -1.85 16.74 33.65
C LYS A 19 -0.79 15.74 34.15
N ASP A 20 0.01 16.14 35.14
CA ASP A 20 1.16 15.40 35.66
C ASP A 20 0.85 14.65 36.96
N LEU A 21 -0.41 14.68 37.42
CA LEU A 21 -0.84 13.92 38.59
C LEU A 21 -0.75 12.41 38.31
N PRO A 22 -0.17 11.60 39.23
CA PRO A 22 0.12 10.18 38.99
C PRO A 22 -1.13 9.29 38.84
N LEU A 23 -2.33 9.81 39.16
CA LEU A 23 -3.61 9.10 38.99
C LEU A 23 -4.63 9.90 38.16
N LEU A 24 -4.73 11.21 38.40
CA LEU A 24 -5.75 12.05 37.75
C LEU A 24 -5.23 12.75 36.48
N GLY A 25 -3.93 12.76 36.26
CA GLY A 25 -3.31 13.42 35.10
C GLY A 25 -3.86 12.99 33.74
N PRO A 26 -4.19 11.71 33.50
CA PRO A 26 -4.84 11.26 32.27
C PRO A 26 -6.16 11.97 31.94
N LEU A 27 -6.93 12.44 32.94
CA LEU A 27 -8.21 13.13 32.72
C LEU A 27 -8.02 14.59 32.26
N PHE A 28 -6.85 15.17 32.51
CA PHE A 28 -6.53 16.56 32.19
C PHE A 28 -5.56 16.70 31.01
N ARG A 29 -5.29 15.59 30.31
CA ARG A 29 -4.41 15.57 29.13
C ARG A 29 -5.09 14.91 27.94
N THR A 30 -4.74 15.38 26.77
CA THR A 30 -5.07 14.79 25.48
C THR A 30 -3.77 14.33 24.85
N SER A 31 -3.70 13.04 24.50
CA SER A 31 -2.58 12.45 23.76
C SER A 31 -3.03 12.15 22.33
N GLY A 32 -2.27 12.62 21.35
CA GLY A 32 -2.39 12.21 19.96
C GLY A 32 -1.19 11.36 19.57
N ALA A 33 -1.44 10.15 19.07
CA ALA A 33 -0.43 9.33 18.42
C ALA A 33 -0.77 9.25 16.93
N SER A 34 0.21 9.56 16.08
CA SER A 34 0.07 9.43 14.63
C SER A 34 1.21 8.57 14.09
N ASP A 35 0.86 7.53 13.35
CA ASP A 35 1.82 6.70 12.62
C ASP A 35 1.44 6.71 11.14
N SER A 36 2.41 6.94 10.25
CA SER A 36 2.19 6.94 8.81
C SER A 36 3.32 6.24 8.07
N PHE A 37 2.94 5.28 7.24
CA PHE A 37 3.84 4.41 6.51
C PHE A 37 3.55 4.49 5.02
N ASP A 38 4.41 5.20 4.30
CA ASP A 38 4.25 5.48 2.87
C ASP A 38 5.22 4.60 2.05
N HIS A 39 4.68 3.92 1.05
CA HIS A 39 5.44 3.12 0.09
C HIS A 39 5.18 3.57 -1.33
N VAL A 40 6.27 3.84 -2.07
CA VAL A 40 6.22 4.14 -3.50
C VAL A 40 7.19 3.22 -4.22
N MET A 41 6.70 2.46 -5.20
CA MET A 41 7.49 1.50 -5.96
C MET A 41 7.35 1.76 -7.47
N VAL A 42 8.47 1.75 -8.18
CA VAL A 42 8.54 1.89 -9.65
C VAL A 42 9.26 0.68 -10.22
N PHE A 43 8.52 -0.13 -10.98
CA PHE A 43 8.99 -1.32 -11.67
C PHE A 43 9.05 -1.07 -13.18
N VAL A 44 10.11 -1.54 -13.83
CA VAL A 44 10.24 -1.55 -15.29
C VAL A 44 10.63 -2.95 -15.72
N THR A 45 9.85 -3.52 -16.64
CA THR A 45 10.15 -4.82 -17.25
C THR A 45 10.41 -4.58 -18.74
N PRO A 46 11.68 -4.40 -19.14
CA PRO A 46 11.99 -4.29 -20.55
C PRO A 46 11.81 -5.65 -21.22
N THR A 47 11.14 -5.67 -22.37
CA THR A 47 11.11 -6.84 -23.28
C THR A 47 11.96 -6.52 -24.49
N ARG A 48 12.87 -7.45 -24.83
CA ARG A 48 13.66 -7.37 -26.06
C ARG A 48 12.79 -7.83 -27.22
N VAL A 49 12.65 -7.00 -28.25
CA VAL A 49 11.98 -7.34 -29.51
C VAL A 49 13.06 -7.57 -30.59
N PHE A 50 12.95 -8.69 -31.31
CA PHE A 50 13.78 -8.99 -32.48
C PHE A 50 12.98 -8.71 -33.75
N ALA A 51 13.61 -8.12 -34.77
CA ALA A 51 12.94 -7.74 -36.02
C ALA A 51 12.46 -8.96 -36.84
N ASP A 52 13.10 -10.11 -36.64
CA ASP A 52 12.84 -11.33 -37.40
C ASP A 52 11.77 -12.23 -36.75
N ASP A 53 11.40 -11.94 -35.49
CA ASP A 53 10.34 -12.65 -34.79
C ASP A 53 8.99 -12.03 -35.15
N VAL A 54 8.21 -12.74 -35.97
CA VAL A 54 6.80 -12.40 -36.21
C VAL A 54 6.07 -12.47 -34.87
N GLN A 55 5.78 -11.31 -34.28
CA GLN A 55 5.01 -11.19 -33.05
C GLN A 55 3.62 -11.78 -33.29
N GLN A 56 3.40 -13.02 -32.87
CA GLN A 56 2.07 -13.60 -32.90
C GLN A 56 1.26 -12.93 -31.79
N LEU A 57 0.37 -12.02 -32.19
CA LEU A 57 -0.60 -11.45 -31.28
C LEU A 57 -1.32 -12.61 -30.55
N PRO A 58 -1.46 -12.56 -29.22
CA PRO A 58 -2.24 -13.55 -28.51
C PRO A 58 -3.64 -13.59 -29.14
N GLN A 59 -4.05 -14.76 -29.60
CA GLN A 59 -5.36 -14.96 -30.20
C GLN A 59 -6.41 -14.84 -29.10
N PHE A 60 -6.93 -13.63 -28.90
CA PHE A 60 -7.90 -13.31 -27.84
C PHE A 60 -9.14 -14.22 -27.89
N SER A 61 -9.50 -14.73 -29.07
CA SER A 61 -10.57 -15.71 -29.25
C SER A 61 -10.34 -17.03 -28.52
N LYS A 62 -9.08 -17.48 -28.37
CA LYS A 62 -8.72 -18.73 -27.69
C LYS A 62 -8.76 -18.58 -26.16
N LEU A 63 -8.36 -17.41 -25.67
CA LEU A 63 -8.42 -17.06 -24.25
C LEU A 63 -9.86 -16.94 -23.74
N GLU A 64 -10.78 -16.43 -24.57
CA GLU A 64 -12.20 -16.35 -24.21
C GLU A 64 -12.89 -17.72 -24.18
N SER A 65 -12.47 -18.66 -25.04
CA SER A 65 -13.01 -20.02 -25.06
C SER A 65 -12.47 -20.89 -23.91
N ASP A 66 -11.20 -20.71 -23.55
CA ASP A 66 -10.62 -21.37 -22.36
C ASP A 66 -11.26 -20.87 -21.06
N ASN A 67 -11.62 -19.57 -20.98
CA ASN A 67 -12.30 -19.00 -19.83
C ASN A 67 -13.74 -19.53 -19.69
N LYS A 68 -14.50 -19.60 -20.80
CA LYS A 68 -15.84 -20.20 -20.81
C LYS A 68 -15.81 -21.70 -20.46
N ASN A 69 -14.80 -22.44 -20.91
CA ASN A 69 -14.63 -23.86 -20.56
C ASN A 69 -14.24 -24.06 -19.08
N ALA A 70 -13.51 -23.12 -18.47
CA ALA A 70 -13.19 -23.14 -17.05
C ALA A 70 -14.42 -22.82 -16.19
N GLU A 71 -15.32 -21.94 -16.66
CA GLU A 71 -16.59 -21.60 -16.00
C GLU A 71 -17.66 -22.70 -16.11
N LEU A 72 -17.55 -23.58 -17.11
CA LEU A 72 -18.50 -24.66 -17.38
C LEU A 72 -18.11 -26.01 -16.77
N LYS A 73 -17.05 -26.09 -15.95
CA LYS A 73 -16.71 -27.30 -15.22
C LYS A 73 -17.45 -27.31 -13.88
N PRO A 74 -18.38 -28.26 -13.63
CA PRO A 74 -19.04 -28.40 -12.34
C PRO A 74 -18.08 -28.85 -11.24
#